data_AF-A0A957GDQ7-F1
#
_entry.id   AF-A0A957GDQ7-F1
#
_cell.length_a   1.000
_cell.length_b   1.000
_cell.length_c   1.000
_cell.angle_alpha   90.00
_cell.angle_beta   90.00
_cell.angle_gamma   90.00
#
_symmetry.space_group_name_H-M   'P 1'
#
loop_
_entity.id
_entity.type
_entity.pdbx_description
1 polymer ?
#
loop_
_entity_poly.entity_id
_entity_poly.type
_entity_poly.pdbx_seq_one_letter_code
_entity_poly.pdbx_strand_id
1 'polypeptide(L)'
;HTVGCNPGSGTVNCVRWYEINMSSGTPSLVQQGTFASNSTYRSFPDLGVNACGDMLVGYSVMSSSTFPSIYVAGREAGDPAGQLKSETLLKAGEGYYTAYDSSPRRWGDYTGLALDPDGVTYWYLGEYSRVQATARWSTWVGAFSWSG
;
A
#
# COMPACT_ATOMS: atom_id res chain seq x y z
N HIS A 1 -4.10 2.33 -6.49
CA HIS A 1 -4.72 3.60 -6.05
C HIS A 1 -5.79 3.34 -4.98
N THR A 2 -6.23 4.37 -4.25
CA THR A 2 -7.27 4.25 -3.20
C THR A 2 -8.67 4.43 -3.77
N VAL A 3 -9.59 3.54 -3.41
CA VAL A 3 -11.03 3.65 -3.72
C VAL A 3 -11.87 3.49 -2.45
N GLY A 4 -13.11 3.99 -2.48
CA GLY A 4 -14.12 3.57 -1.51
C GLY A 4 -14.67 2.19 -1.88
N CYS A 5 -14.78 1.27 -0.93
CA CYS A 5 -15.46 -0.01 -1.13
C CYS A 5 -16.16 -0.50 0.16
N ASN A 6 -17.09 -1.44 0.05
CA ASN A 6 -17.81 -2.01 1.19
C ASN A 6 -17.56 -3.53 1.26
N PRO A 7 -16.66 -4.01 2.14
CA PRO A 7 -16.38 -5.43 2.33
C PRO A 7 -17.43 -6.17 3.21
N GLY A 8 -18.55 -5.53 3.56
CA GLY A 8 -19.70 -6.15 4.22
C GLY A 8 -20.23 -5.37 5.43
N SER A 9 -19.39 -4.58 6.10
CA SER A 9 -19.76 -3.85 7.32
C SER A 9 -19.65 -2.33 7.20
N GLY A 10 -19.72 -1.79 5.98
CA GLY A 10 -19.70 -0.36 5.72
C GLY A 10 -18.55 0.05 4.79
N THR A 11 -18.56 1.31 4.37
CA THR A 11 -17.56 1.83 3.43
C THR A 11 -16.22 2.07 4.11
N VAL A 12 -15.15 1.55 3.50
CA VAL A 12 -13.76 1.76 3.90
C VAL A 12 -12.92 2.22 2.71
N ASN A 13 -11.69 2.66 2.99
CA ASN A 13 -10.68 2.92 1.96
C ASN A 13 -10.01 1.59 1.59
N CYS A 14 -9.92 1.31 0.29
CA CYS A 14 -9.45 0.04 -0.24
C CYS A 14 -8.33 0.27 -1.26
N VAL A 15 -7.45 -0.71 -1.41
CA VAL A 15 -6.42 -0.69 -2.47
C VAL A 15 -7.01 -1.31 -3.72
N ARG A 16 -7.08 -0.53 -4.80
CA ARG A 16 -7.42 -1.01 -6.14
C ARG A 16 -6.18 -1.03 -7.02
N TRP A 17 -5.95 -2.13 -7.70
CA TRP A 17 -4.86 -2.32 -8.66
C TRP A 17 -5.38 -2.93 -9.98
N TYR A 18 -4.61 -2.72 -11.04
CA TYR A 18 -4.90 -3.20 -12.40
C TYR A 18 -3.61 -3.68 -13.03
N GLU A 19 -3.70 -4.76 -13.78
CA GLU A 19 -2.69 -5.18 -14.73
C GLU A 19 -3.21 -4.88 -16.14
N ILE A 20 -2.45 -4.08 -16.89
CA ILE A 20 -2.82 -3.61 -18.22
C ILE A 20 -1.75 -4.10 -19.19
N ASN A 21 -2.17 -4.88 -20.19
CA ASN A 21 -1.31 -5.30 -21.27
C ASN A 21 -1.25 -4.22 -22.35
N MET A 22 -0.03 -3.83 -22.70
CA MET A 22 0.30 -2.80 -23.71
C MET A 22 0.98 -3.39 -24.96
N SER A 23 1.15 -4.71 -25.07
CA SER A 23 1.99 -5.37 -26.08
C SER A 23 1.52 -5.17 -27.52
N SER A 24 0.23 -4.90 -27.74
CA SER A 24 -0.36 -4.66 -29.06
C SER A 24 -0.39 -3.17 -29.44
N GLY A 25 0.08 -2.27 -28.57
CA GLY A 25 -0.10 -0.82 -28.70
C GLY A 25 -1.50 -0.32 -28.27
N THR A 26 -2.46 -1.22 -28.05
CA THR A 26 -3.78 -0.90 -27.50
C THR A 26 -3.87 -1.44 -26.06
N PRO A 27 -4.11 -0.58 -25.05
CA PRO A 27 -4.28 -1.03 -23.68
C PRO A 27 -5.42 -2.04 -23.54
N SER A 28 -5.14 -3.17 -22.91
CA SER A 28 -6.15 -4.19 -22.58
C SER A 28 -6.03 -4.62 -21.12
N LEU A 29 -7.15 -4.76 -20.43
CA LEU A 29 -7.17 -5.20 -19.04
C LEU A 29 -6.86 -6.70 -18.98
N VAL A 30 -5.81 -7.07 -18.24
CA VAL A 30 -5.49 -8.48 -17.95
C VAL A 30 -6.25 -8.91 -16.71
N GLN A 31 -6.09 -8.16 -15.62
CA GLN A 31 -6.75 -8.43 -14.35
C GLN A 31 -6.79 -7.18 -13.47
N GLN A 32 -7.59 -7.25 -12.41
CA GLN A 32 -7.70 -6.22 -11.39
C GLN A 32 -8.08 -6.86 -10.05
N GLY A 33 -7.78 -6.19 -8.95
CA GLY A 33 -8.19 -6.63 -7.63
C GLY A 33 -8.50 -5.46 -6.70
N THR A 34 -9.40 -5.69 -5.75
CA THR A 34 -9.63 -4.79 -4.61
C THR A 34 -9.22 -5.50 -3.34
N PHE A 35 -8.25 -4.95 -2.63
CA PHE A 35 -7.84 -5.43 -1.31
C PHE A 35 -8.52 -4.61 -0.22
N ALA A 36 -9.33 -5.28 0.59
CA ALA A 36 -10.18 -4.67 1.60
C ALA A 36 -10.50 -5.64 2.73
N SER A 37 -10.80 -5.09 3.89
CA SER A 37 -11.34 -5.82 5.05
C SER A 37 -12.24 -4.89 5.86
N ASN A 38 -13.16 -5.46 6.64
CA ASN A 38 -14.07 -4.68 7.46
C ASN A 38 -13.30 -3.79 8.46
N SER A 39 -13.77 -2.55 8.63
CA SER A 39 -13.25 -1.58 9.61
C SER A 39 -11.74 -1.28 9.51
N THR A 40 -11.12 -1.57 8.37
CA THR A 40 -9.70 -1.30 8.11
C THR A 40 -9.57 -0.43 6.86
N TYR A 41 -8.89 0.69 7.00
CA TYR A 41 -8.77 1.71 5.96
C TYR A 41 -7.37 1.65 5.37
N ARG A 42 -7.27 1.41 4.06
CA ARG A 42 -6.02 1.34 3.31
C ARG A 42 -5.92 2.48 2.32
N SER A 43 -4.90 3.31 2.47
CA SER A 43 -4.77 4.56 1.72
C SER A 43 -3.35 4.77 1.21
N PHE A 44 -3.23 5.57 0.15
CA PHE A 44 -1.97 5.98 -0.47
C PHE A 44 -1.08 4.80 -0.91
N PRO A 45 -1.59 3.88 -1.77
CA PRO A 45 -0.80 2.74 -2.21
C PRO A 45 0.18 3.07 -3.33
N ASP A 46 1.39 2.52 -3.24
CA ASP A 46 2.37 2.42 -4.31
C ASP A 46 2.66 0.97 -4.65
N LEU A 47 2.90 0.69 -5.92
CA LEU A 47 2.99 -0.67 -6.46
C LEU A 47 4.22 -0.81 -7.34
N GLY A 48 4.90 -1.95 -7.26
CA GLY A 48 5.96 -2.34 -8.19
C GLY A 48 5.89 -3.82 -8.53
N VAL A 49 6.42 -4.17 -9.70
CA VAL A 49 6.45 -5.54 -10.23
C VAL A 49 7.90 -5.92 -10.54
N ASN A 50 8.43 -6.94 -9.88
CA ASN A 50 9.82 -7.37 -10.03
C ASN A 50 10.06 -8.15 -11.35
N ALA A 51 11.31 -8.55 -11.59
CA ALA A 51 11.71 -9.29 -12.79
C ALA A 51 11.09 -10.71 -12.88
N CYS A 52 10.62 -11.26 -11.77
CA CYS A 52 9.90 -12.54 -11.73
C CYS A 52 8.40 -12.40 -12.06
N GLY A 53 7.89 -11.17 -12.17
CA GLY A 53 6.46 -10.90 -12.36
C GLY A 53 5.68 -10.83 -11.05
N ASP A 54 6.36 -10.85 -9.90
CA ASP A 54 5.73 -10.70 -8.60
C ASP A 54 5.45 -9.22 -8.35
N MET A 55 4.30 -8.96 -7.76
CA MET A 55 3.81 -7.62 -7.51
C MET A 55 3.75 -7.37 -6.00
N LEU A 56 4.35 -6.26 -5.57
CA LEU A 56 4.20 -5.74 -4.21
C LEU A 56 3.44 -4.43 -4.26
N VAL A 57 2.55 -4.22 -3.29
CA VAL A 57 1.87 -2.94 -3.07
C VAL A 57 2.00 -2.56 -1.60
N GLY A 58 2.59 -1.40 -1.33
CA GLY A 58 2.73 -0.82 0.01
C GLY A 58 1.74 0.32 0.20
N TYR A 59 1.21 0.48 1.41
CA TYR A 59 0.16 1.46 1.74
C TYR A 59 0.11 1.77 3.23
N SER A 60 -0.57 2.88 3.57
CA SER A 60 -0.95 3.20 4.95
C SER A 60 -2.16 2.38 5.38
N VAL A 61 -2.12 1.87 6.61
CA VAL A 61 -3.25 1.19 7.28
C VAL A 61 -3.65 1.95 8.54
N MET A 62 -4.96 2.15 8.70
CA MET A 62 -5.57 2.70 9.91
C MET A 62 -6.80 1.90 10.31
N SER A 63 -7.07 1.84 11.61
CA SER A 63 -8.34 1.34 12.17
C SER A 63 -8.58 1.96 13.55
N SER A 64 -9.63 1.53 14.26
CA SER A 64 -9.85 1.93 15.66
C SER A 64 -8.76 1.43 16.61
N SER A 65 -8.03 0.38 16.25
CA SER A 65 -6.95 -0.23 17.04
C SER A 65 -5.56 -0.07 16.41
N THR A 66 -5.47 0.46 15.19
CA THR A 66 -4.23 0.61 14.44
C THR A 66 -4.01 2.08 14.11
N PHE A 67 -2.98 2.67 14.73
CA PHE A 67 -2.49 3.99 14.32
C PHE A 67 -1.94 3.93 12.90
N PRO A 68 -1.88 5.06 12.15
CA PRO A 68 -1.31 5.09 10.81
C PRO A 68 0.04 4.38 10.75
N SER A 69 0.03 3.22 10.09
CA SER A 69 1.12 2.25 10.01
C SER A 69 1.37 1.88 8.56
N ILE A 70 2.54 1.34 8.27
CA ILE A 70 2.92 0.91 6.93
C ILE A 70 2.74 -0.60 6.82
N TYR A 71 1.97 -1.03 5.83
CA TYR A 71 1.83 -2.44 5.46
C TYR A 71 2.13 -2.64 3.98
N VAL A 72 2.47 -3.86 3.63
CA VAL A 72 2.56 -4.34 2.25
C VAL A 72 1.71 -5.57 2.06
N ALA A 73 1.16 -5.74 0.87
CA ALA A 73 0.66 -7.02 0.40
C ALA A 73 1.18 -7.24 -1.02
N GLY A 74 1.20 -8.49 -1.47
CA GLY A 74 1.72 -8.81 -2.79
C GLY A 74 1.09 -10.05 -3.36
N ARG A 75 1.51 -10.38 -4.57
CA ARG A 75 1.16 -11.62 -5.27
C ARG A 75 2.33 -12.06 -6.13
N GLU A 76 2.48 -13.36 -6.29
CA GLU A 76 3.43 -13.96 -7.21
C GLU A 76 2.82 -14.07 -8.61
N ALA A 77 3.66 -14.19 -9.64
CA ALA A 77 3.20 -14.29 -11.03
C ALA A 77 2.17 -15.42 -11.23
N GLY A 78 2.33 -16.54 -10.51
CA GLY A 78 1.45 -17.72 -10.57
C GLY A 78 0.20 -17.67 -9.70
N ASP A 79 0.01 -16.63 -8.88
CA ASP A 79 -1.14 -16.55 -7.98
C ASP A 79 -2.47 -16.38 -8.73
N PRO A 80 -3.59 -16.85 -8.15
CA PRO A 80 -4.93 -16.63 -8.70
C PRO A 80 -5.19 -15.17 -9.08
N ALA A 81 -5.85 -14.97 -10.22
CA ALA A 81 -6.09 -13.64 -10.75
C ALA A 81 -6.93 -12.77 -9.81
N GLY A 82 -6.58 -11.49 -9.70
CA GLY A 82 -7.29 -10.48 -8.93
C GLY A 82 -7.13 -10.57 -7.41
N GLN A 83 -6.25 -11.45 -6.91
CA GLN A 83 -6.03 -11.67 -5.48
C GLN A 83 -4.63 -11.22 -5.04
N LEU A 84 -4.56 -10.63 -3.84
CA LEU A 84 -3.30 -10.43 -3.10
C LEU A 84 -3.26 -11.44 -1.96
N LYS A 85 -2.06 -11.86 -1.56
CA LYS A 85 -1.83 -12.60 -0.32
C LYS A 85 -2.05 -11.70 0.90
N SER A 86 -1.94 -12.28 2.10
CA SER A 86 -2.08 -11.56 3.36
C SER A 86 -1.07 -10.41 3.47
N GLU A 87 -1.47 -9.33 4.15
CA GLU A 87 -0.61 -8.17 4.37
C GLU A 87 0.40 -8.39 5.50
N THR A 88 1.56 -7.76 5.38
CA THR A 88 2.65 -7.77 6.35
C THR A 88 2.90 -6.36 6.87
N LEU A 89 3.02 -6.22 8.19
CA LEU A 89 3.40 -4.96 8.85
C LEU A 89 4.88 -4.66 8.58
N LEU A 90 5.17 -3.49 8.01
CA LEU A 90 6.55 -3.00 7.86
C LEU A 90 6.96 -2.07 9.00
N LYS A 91 6.09 -1.13 9.36
CA LYS A 91 6.36 -0.16 10.42
C LYS A 91 5.08 0.22 11.14
N ALA A 92 5.03 -0.10 12.43
CA ALA A 92 3.93 0.30 13.30
C ALA A 92 3.95 1.81 13.54
N GLY A 93 2.77 2.42 13.47
CA GLY A 93 2.45 3.72 14.01
C GLY A 93 2.57 3.73 15.52
N GLU A 94 3.03 4.85 16.07
CA GLU A 94 3.38 4.99 17.49
C GLU A 94 2.32 5.77 18.28
N GLY A 95 1.37 6.42 17.60
CA GLY A 95 0.31 7.18 18.26
C GLY A 95 -0.66 7.86 17.30
N TYR A 96 -1.58 8.65 17.86
CA TYR A 96 -2.53 9.43 17.05
C TYR A 96 -1.81 10.46 16.17
N TYR A 97 -2.15 10.44 14.88
CA TYR A 97 -1.77 11.52 13.98
C TYR A 97 -2.54 12.80 14.34
N THR A 98 -1.79 13.84 14.65
CA THR A 98 -2.30 15.21 14.72
C THR A 98 -1.68 15.99 13.59
N ALA A 99 -2.51 16.35 12.62
CA ALA A 99 -2.11 17.17 11.50
C ALA A 99 -1.56 18.52 11.97
N TYR A 100 -0.55 18.99 11.26
CA TYR A 100 0.08 20.29 11.46
C TYR A 100 -0.48 21.35 10.50
N ASP A 101 -1.32 20.94 9.57
CA ASP A 101 -1.93 21.74 8.51
C ASP A 101 -3.47 21.78 8.62
N SER A 102 -4.05 22.69 7.85
CA SER A 102 -5.50 22.82 7.72
C SER A 102 -6.07 21.78 6.76
N SER A 103 -7.39 21.58 6.81
CA SER A 103 -8.07 20.72 5.83
C SER A 103 -7.83 21.22 4.39
N PRO A 104 -7.56 20.32 3.41
CA PRO A 104 -7.38 18.88 3.57
C PRO A 104 -6.00 18.56 4.16
N ARG A 105 -5.98 17.93 5.34
CA ARG A 105 -4.75 17.51 6.03
C ARG A 105 -3.94 16.62 5.10
N ARG A 106 -2.65 16.90 4.92
CA ARG A 106 -1.78 16.17 4.01
C ARG A 106 -1.25 14.87 4.64
N TRP A 107 -1.21 13.84 3.81
CA TRP A 107 -0.63 12.51 4.06
C TRP A 107 -0.46 11.82 2.71
N GLY A 108 0.50 10.93 2.59
CA GLY A 108 0.82 10.17 1.38
C GLY A 108 1.74 10.91 0.41
N ASP A 109 2.25 12.09 0.77
CA ASP A 109 3.22 12.81 -0.08
C ASP A 109 4.59 12.10 -0.07
N TYR A 110 4.88 11.35 1.00
CA TYR A 110 6.16 10.67 1.21
C TYR A 110 5.97 9.14 1.22
N THR A 111 5.20 8.64 0.26
CA THR A 111 5.09 7.21 -0.07
C THR A 111 5.70 6.93 -1.44
N GLY A 112 6.35 5.78 -1.59
CA GLY A 112 6.94 5.36 -2.85
C GLY A 112 7.45 3.94 -2.81
N LEU A 113 7.47 3.29 -3.98
CA LEU A 113 8.00 1.95 -4.14
C LEU A 113 8.91 1.91 -5.37
N ALA A 114 10.11 1.39 -5.20
CA ALA A 114 11.10 1.21 -6.26
C ALA A 114 11.71 -0.18 -6.21
N LEU A 115 12.24 -0.65 -7.33
CA LEU A 115 13.04 -1.88 -7.38
C LEU A 115 14.52 -1.55 -7.22
N ASP A 116 15.22 -2.40 -6.48
CA ASP A 116 16.67 -2.43 -6.50
C ASP A 116 17.19 -2.90 -7.88
N PRO A 117 18.39 -2.47 -8.32
CA PRO A 117 19.01 -2.95 -9.56
C PRO A 117 19.17 -4.48 -9.65
N ASP A 118 19.08 -5.22 -8.55
CA ASP A 118 19.05 -6.69 -8.57
C ASP A 118 17.78 -7.29 -9.24
N GLY A 119 16.75 -6.47 -9.45
CA GLY A 119 15.51 -6.83 -10.13
C GLY A 119 14.52 -7.65 -9.30
N VAL A 120 14.80 -7.94 -8.03
CA VAL A 120 13.95 -8.78 -7.15
C VAL A 120 13.67 -8.15 -5.79
N THR A 121 14.53 -7.25 -5.33
CA THR A 121 14.37 -6.52 -4.07
C THR A 121 13.56 -5.24 -4.28
N TYR A 122 12.61 -5.00 -3.39
CA TYR A 122 11.82 -3.77 -3.36
C TYR A 122 12.35 -2.84 -2.27
N TRP A 123 12.47 -1.56 -2.59
CA TRP A 123 12.60 -0.47 -1.63
C TRP A 123 11.24 0.21 -1.46
N TYR A 124 10.74 0.25 -0.23
CA TYR A 124 9.52 0.98 0.08
C TYR A 124 9.81 2.15 1.01
N LEU A 125 9.20 3.28 0.70
CA LEU A 125 9.17 4.50 1.49
C LEU A 125 7.72 4.75 1.88
N GLY A 126 7.45 5.04 3.15
CA GLY A 126 6.10 5.37 3.57
C GLY A 126 6.05 6.18 4.85
N GLU A 127 4.93 6.87 5.04
CA GLU A 127 4.66 7.63 6.25
C GLU A 127 4.04 6.73 7.32
N TYR A 128 4.50 6.90 8.55
CA TYR A 128 3.89 6.30 9.73
C TYR A 128 3.69 7.38 10.80
N SER A 129 2.69 7.19 11.66
CA SER A 129 2.45 8.10 12.76
C SER A 129 3.53 7.98 13.83
N ARG A 130 4.16 9.09 14.20
CA ARG A 130 5.27 9.13 15.16
C ARG A 130 4.91 10.01 16.35
N VAL A 131 5.26 9.60 17.57
CA VAL A 131 5.05 10.43 18.76
C VAL A 131 6.14 11.51 18.80
N GLN A 132 5.75 12.75 18.49
CA GLN A 132 6.60 13.93 18.53
C GLN A 132 5.78 15.21 18.82
N ALA A 133 6.47 16.33 19.07
CA ALA A 133 5.87 17.57 19.53
C ALA A 133 4.93 18.22 18.50
N THR A 134 5.32 18.25 17.23
CA THR A 134 4.53 18.81 16.11
C THR A 134 4.59 17.85 14.92
N ALA A 135 3.57 17.90 14.04
CA ALA A 135 3.49 17.06 12.84
C ALA A 135 3.77 15.58 13.13
N ARG A 136 2.80 14.87 13.76
CA ARG A 136 3.00 13.50 14.31
C ARG A 136 3.13 12.41 13.24
N TRP A 137 4.12 12.53 12.37
CA TRP A 137 4.44 11.61 11.31
C TRP A 137 5.96 11.60 11.06
N SER A 138 6.44 10.53 10.44
CA SER A 138 7.80 10.42 9.92
C SER A 138 7.82 9.44 8.75
N THR A 139 8.86 9.48 7.93
CA THR A 139 9.04 8.53 6.83
C THR A 139 9.92 7.37 7.30
N TRP A 140 9.49 6.15 7.01
CA TRP A 140 10.30 4.95 7.15
C TRP A 140 10.71 4.45 5.76
N VAL A 141 11.92 3.93 5.66
CA VAL A 141 12.49 3.39 4.42
C VAL A 141 13.08 2.02 4.71
N GLY A 142 12.84 1.04 3.85
CA GLY A 142 13.56 -0.22 3.89
C GLY A 142 13.33 -1.13 2.70
N ALA A 143 14.18 -2.16 2.66
CA ALA A 143 14.28 -3.10 1.56
C ALA A 143 13.69 -4.47 1.92
N PHE A 144 13.08 -5.13 0.94
CA PHE A 144 12.41 -6.42 1.13
C PHE A 144 12.48 -7.27 -0.13
N SER A 145 12.65 -8.57 0.04
CA SER A 145 12.33 -9.55 -1.01
C SER A 145 10.98 -10.16 -0.69
N TRP A 146 10.08 -10.19 -1.67
CA TRP A 146 8.79 -10.84 -1.50
C TRP A 146 8.94 -12.35 -1.73
N SER A 147 8.61 -13.14 -0.71
CA SER A 147 8.43 -14.60 -0.82
C SER A 147 7.13 -14.91 -0.07
N GLY A 148 6.02 -15.03 -0.80
CA GLY A 148 4.69 -15.09 -0.20
C GLY A 148 4.08 -16.47 -0.26
#